data_AF-A0A933AAW1-F1
#
_entry.id   AF-A0A933AAW1-F1
#
_cell.length_a   1.000
_cell.length_b   1.000
_cell.length_c   1.000
_cell.angle_alpha   90.00
_cell.angle_beta   90.00
_cell.angle_gamma   90.00
#
_symmetry.space_group_name_H-M   'P 1'
#
loop_
_entity.id
_entity.type
_entity.pdbx_description
1 polymer ?
#
loop_
_entity_poly.entity_id
_entity_poly.type
_entity_poly.pdbx_seq_one_letter_code
_entity_poly.pdbx_strand_id
1 'polypeptide(L)'
;MNRDTLENRIKHYFVQEGAEGDMSPRQWGEVLAHVRRQKQRRWPWIAAISAMPRPLAAMAVSLVLLVVVGGVSLLVVAPWRQADPGATWPLIQTEPGGVRGPAGRPAPRYFETTWTTDRNVITPGEVVTITGTLKNVWDQRIDVMVFPETATLELVDARDMVAVPLTVMPGIPDSMEPGQEVTFVAHVALDVSARLQPGRYNVGIEITFAHTPGKPQDGTTRVGQNSGILFVVVPPQWALDKTVQVGEVREVNGIAVTLEAINFTTERTTIVVLADLRGYHPATPTAPPTPFIGATPTPVPTATPVGREYSANPWYRINGGEWKEIRSRGYRETPEGIHIEWTLGPVPSDARTFDFSISRLGDLVFSPGQQVIGPWEWSVPLP
;
A
#
# COMPACT_ATOMS: atom_id res chain seq x y z
N MET A 1 26.26 -24.68 9.91
CA MET A 1 24.93 -25.20 10.26
C MET A 1 24.98 -26.72 10.14
N ASN A 2 24.74 -27.46 11.22
CA ASN A 2 24.93 -28.91 11.22
C ASN A 2 23.87 -29.57 10.32
N ARG A 3 24.25 -30.63 9.58
CA ARG A 3 23.37 -31.33 8.61
C ARG A 3 22.07 -31.77 9.26
N ASP A 4 22.17 -32.21 10.51
CA ASP A 4 21.06 -32.72 11.32
C ASP A 4 20.03 -31.62 11.66
N THR A 5 20.48 -30.37 11.84
CA THR A 5 19.60 -29.24 12.18
C THR A 5 18.70 -28.79 11.03
N LEU A 6 19.16 -28.89 9.77
CA LEU A 6 18.33 -28.51 8.62
C LEU A 6 17.29 -29.59 8.32
N GLU A 7 17.71 -30.85 8.39
CA GLU A 7 16.82 -31.98 8.16
C GLU A 7 15.74 -32.04 9.24
N ASN A 8 16.09 -31.82 10.51
CA ASN A 8 15.11 -31.76 11.60
C ASN A 8 14.17 -30.56 11.49
N ARG A 9 14.62 -29.39 11.01
CA ARG A 9 13.74 -28.24 10.79
C ARG A 9 12.76 -28.44 9.64
N ILE A 10 13.20 -29.06 8.55
CA ILE A 10 12.32 -29.40 7.42
C ILE A 10 11.30 -30.44 7.87
N LYS A 11 11.73 -31.49 8.57
CA LYS A 11 10.80 -32.49 9.13
C LYS A 11 9.79 -31.85 10.09
N HIS A 12 10.25 -31.01 11.02
CA HIS A 12 9.38 -30.30 11.98
C HIS A 12 8.32 -29.40 11.30
N TYR A 13 8.66 -28.77 10.18
CA TYR A 13 7.72 -27.99 9.39
C TYR A 13 6.60 -28.87 8.79
N PHE A 14 6.96 -30.05 8.24
CA PHE A 14 5.98 -30.99 7.68
C PHE A 14 5.20 -31.77 8.76
N VAL A 15 5.76 -31.95 9.96
CA VAL A 15 5.04 -32.52 11.13
C VAL A 15 3.92 -31.59 11.56
N GLN A 16 4.17 -30.27 11.61
CA GLN A 16 3.17 -29.28 11.98
C GLN A 16 2.01 -29.17 10.96
N GLU A 17 2.26 -29.52 9.71
CA GLU A 17 1.29 -29.55 8.61
C GLU A 17 0.54 -30.90 8.50
N GLY A 18 0.77 -31.86 9.40
CA GLY A 18 0.11 -33.17 9.38
C GLY A 18 0.53 -34.10 8.22
N ALA A 19 1.60 -33.75 7.49
CA ALA A 19 2.03 -34.43 6.27
C ALA A 19 3.00 -35.61 6.51
N GLU A 20 3.28 -35.95 7.77
CA GLU A 20 4.31 -36.95 8.12
C GLU A 20 3.86 -38.41 7.85
N GLY A 21 2.56 -38.64 7.64
CA GLY A 21 2.01 -39.99 7.48
C GLY A 21 2.29 -40.69 6.14
N ASP A 22 2.51 -39.95 5.05
CA ASP A 22 2.38 -40.52 3.69
C ASP A 22 3.64 -40.43 2.81
N MET A 23 4.74 -39.82 3.28
CA MET A 23 5.96 -39.72 2.47
C MET A 23 6.92 -40.86 2.73
N SER A 24 7.13 -41.69 1.71
CA SER A 24 8.16 -42.71 1.69
C SER A 24 9.57 -42.10 1.85
N PRO A 25 10.56 -42.85 2.37
CA PRO A 25 11.95 -42.39 2.47
C PRO A 25 12.55 -41.88 1.15
N ARG A 26 12.04 -42.40 0.01
CA ARG A 26 12.45 -41.95 -1.33
C ARG A 26 11.92 -40.56 -1.65
N GLN A 27 10.65 -40.27 -1.35
CA GLN A 27 10.06 -38.93 -1.53
C GLN A 27 10.76 -37.90 -0.64
N TRP A 28 11.12 -38.28 0.59
CA TRP A 28 11.97 -37.45 1.46
C TRP A 28 13.34 -37.14 0.85
N GLY A 29 13.97 -38.12 0.22
CA GLY A 29 15.23 -37.94 -0.50
C GLY A 29 15.13 -36.93 -1.64
N GLU A 30 14.01 -36.96 -2.39
CA GLU A 30 13.77 -36.07 -3.53
C GLU A 30 13.48 -34.62 -3.10
N VAL A 31 12.68 -34.41 -2.05
CA VAL A 31 12.41 -33.09 -1.47
C VAL A 31 13.70 -32.46 -0.95
N LEU A 32 14.51 -33.21 -0.21
CA LEU A 32 15.80 -32.72 0.30
C LEU A 32 16.79 -32.41 -0.83
N ALA A 33 16.80 -33.22 -1.90
CA ALA A 33 17.62 -32.95 -3.08
C ALA A 33 17.16 -31.69 -3.83
N HIS A 34 15.84 -31.46 -3.92
CA HIS A 34 15.28 -30.24 -4.52
C HIS A 34 15.66 -28.98 -3.73
N VAL A 35 15.46 -28.99 -2.40
CA VAL A 35 15.82 -27.85 -1.52
C VAL A 35 17.32 -27.54 -1.59
N ARG A 36 18.18 -28.57 -1.67
CA ARG A 36 19.63 -28.38 -1.85
C ARG A 36 19.97 -27.73 -3.19
N ARG A 37 19.36 -28.18 -4.29
CA ARG A 37 19.56 -27.58 -5.63
C ARG A 37 19.10 -26.12 -5.67
N GLN A 38 17.97 -25.80 -5.04
CA GLN A 38 17.47 -24.41 -4.94
C GLN A 38 18.41 -23.51 -4.14
N LYS A 39 18.92 -23.97 -2.98
CA LYS A 39 19.92 -23.22 -2.20
C LYS A 39 21.23 -22.99 -2.97
N GLN A 40 21.71 -23.99 -3.68
CA GLN A 40 22.94 -23.87 -4.49
C GLN A 40 22.78 -22.90 -5.66
N ARG A 41 21.59 -22.80 -6.25
CA ARG A 41 21.28 -21.82 -7.31
C ARG A 41 21.15 -20.39 -6.79
N ARG A 42 20.48 -20.19 -5.65
CA ARG A 42 20.25 -18.84 -5.08
C ARG A 42 21.49 -18.24 -4.41
N TRP A 43 22.40 -19.05 -3.87
CA TRP A 43 23.54 -18.57 -3.08
C TRP A 43 24.84 -19.33 -3.40
N PRO A 44 25.42 -19.14 -4.60
CA PRO A 44 26.59 -19.91 -5.06
C PRO A 44 27.82 -19.75 -4.14
N TRP A 45 27.94 -18.61 -3.46
CA TRP A 45 29.02 -18.35 -2.50
C TRP A 45 28.90 -19.19 -1.21
N ILE A 46 27.69 -19.60 -0.79
CA ILE A 46 27.52 -20.48 0.38
C ILE A 46 28.07 -21.88 0.05
N ALA A 47 27.85 -22.36 -1.18
CA ALA A 47 28.44 -23.61 -1.65
C ALA A 47 29.97 -23.52 -1.68
N ALA A 48 30.53 -22.40 -2.17
CA ALA A 48 31.97 -22.15 -2.18
C ALA A 48 32.57 -22.12 -0.75
N ILE A 49 31.93 -21.45 0.21
CA ILE A 49 32.37 -21.42 1.61
C ILE A 49 32.28 -22.80 2.26
N SER A 50 31.23 -23.58 1.95
CA SER A 50 31.05 -24.92 2.51
C SER A 50 32.06 -25.96 2.00
N ALA A 51 32.71 -25.69 0.86
CA ALA A 51 33.76 -26.52 0.28
C ALA A 51 35.17 -26.14 0.79
N MET A 52 35.32 -25.05 1.54
CA MET A 52 36.62 -24.62 2.08
C MET A 52 37.01 -25.42 3.33
N PRO A 53 38.33 -25.64 3.55
CA PRO A 53 38.85 -26.07 4.85
C PRO A 53 38.33 -25.16 5.99
N ARG A 54 37.99 -25.76 7.14
CA ARG A 54 37.39 -25.05 8.29
C ARG A 54 38.02 -23.70 8.67
N PRO A 55 39.36 -23.51 8.68
CA PRO A 55 39.94 -22.20 9.01
C PRO A 55 39.64 -21.12 7.95
N LEU A 56 39.56 -21.51 6.67
CA LEU A 56 39.28 -20.59 5.56
C LEU A 56 37.79 -20.21 5.50
N ALA A 57 36.90 -21.16 5.82
CA ALA A 57 35.47 -20.88 5.92
C ALA A 57 35.15 -19.85 7.03
N ALA A 58 35.83 -19.94 8.18
CA ALA A 58 35.66 -19.00 9.28
C ALA A 58 36.13 -17.58 8.94
N MET A 59 37.26 -17.46 8.22
CA MET A 59 37.74 -16.18 7.68
C MET A 59 36.77 -15.59 6.66
N ALA A 60 36.28 -16.38 5.71
CA ALA A 60 35.35 -15.91 4.68
C ALA A 60 34.04 -15.38 5.26
N VAL A 61 33.47 -16.07 6.26
CA VAL A 61 32.25 -15.61 6.97
C VAL A 61 32.52 -14.30 7.73
N SER A 62 33.66 -14.19 8.39
CA SER A 62 34.04 -12.98 9.14
C SER A 62 34.21 -11.76 8.21
N LEU A 63 34.80 -11.96 7.04
CA LEU A 63 34.98 -10.91 6.04
C LEU A 63 33.63 -10.41 5.49
N VAL A 64 32.69 -11.33 5.19
CA VAL A 64 31.35 -10.97 4.70
C VAL A 64 30.57 -10.19 5.76
N LEU A 65 30.62 -10.60 7.02
CA LEU A 65 30.01 -9.87 8.13
C LEU A 65 30.60 -8.46 8.28
N LEU A 66 31.91 -8.31 8.15
CA LEU A 66 32.59 -7.02 8.28
C LEU A 66 32.23 -6.04 7.14
N VAL A 67 32.05 -6.55 5.92
CA VAL A 67 31.59 -5.74 4.77
C VAL A 67 30.13 -5.32 4.93
N VAL A 68 29.25 -6.21 5.39
CA VAL A 68 27.83 -5.90 5.58
C VAL A 68 27.64 -4.89 6.72
N VAL A 69 28.30 -5.10 7.86
CA VAL A 69 28.20 -4.18 9.00
C VAL A 69 28.87 -2.84 8.69
N GLY A 70 30.05 -2.85 8.07
CA GLY A 70 30.76 -1.61 7.69
C GLY A 70 30.06 -0.80 6.59
N GLY A 71 29.44 -1.46 5.61
CA GLY A 71 28.69 -0.80 4.54
C GLY A 71 27.40 -0.14 5.03
N VAL A 72 26.69 -0.77 5.98
CA VAL A 72 25.48 -0.18 6.58
C VAL A 72 25.83 1.03 7.45
N SER A 73 26.97 1.03 8.15
CA SER A 73 27.41 2.19 8.95
C SER A 73 27.81 3.41 8.10
N LEU A 74 28.29 3.22 6.87
CA LEU A 74 28.63 4.33 5.95
C LEU A 74 27.40 5.01 5.32
N LEU A 75 26.26 4.31 5.25
CA LEU A 75 25.01 4.86 4.72
C LEU A 75 24.21 5.67 5.76
N VAL A 76 24.46 5.47 7.05
CA VAL A 76 23.73 6.15 8.14
C VAL A 76 24.40 7.46 8.59
N VAL A 77 25.64 7.74 8.17
CA VAL A 77 26.42 8.92 8.57
C VAL A 77 26.76 9.85 7.40
N ALA A 78 25.93 9.88 6.35
CA ALA A 78 25.98 10.98 5.39
C ALA A 78 25.35 12.22 6.05
N PRO A 79 26.10 13.30 6.32
CA PRO A 79 25.53 14.52 6.87
C PRO A 79 24.58 15.12 5.84
N TRP A 80 23.32 15.31 6.25
CA TRP A 80 22.35 16.15 5.56
C TRP A 80 22.96 17.54 5.36
N ARG A 81 23.51 17.80 4.16
CA ARG A 81 23.85 19.15 3.74
C ARG A 81 22.54 19.91 3.59
N GLN A 82 22.42 20.99 4.36
CA GLN A 82 21.40 22.01 4.18
C GLN A 82 21.32 22.40 2.70
N ALA A 83 20.13 22.25 2.12
CA ALA A 83 19.83 22.79 0.81
C ALA A 83 19.90 24.32 0.88
N ASP A 84 20.63 24.92 -0.06
CA ASP A 84 20.72 26.37 -0.25
C ASP A 84 19.30 26.96 -0.43
N PRO A 85 18.89 27.96 0.38
CA PRO A 85 17.60 28.63 0.22
C PRO A 85 17.51 29.53 -1.03
N GLY A 86 18.51 29.49 -1.92
CA GLY A 86 18.62 30.35 -3.11
C GLY A 86 18.62 29.64 -4.47
N ALA A 87 18.43 28.31 -4.52
CA ALA A 87 18.39 27.59 -5.79
C ALA A 87 17.04 27.79 -6.51
N THR A 88 16.97 28.78 -7.39
CA THR A 88 15.87 28.92 -8.35
C THR A 88 15.92 27.77 -9.36
N TRP A 89 14.89 26.93 -9.36
CA TRP A 89 14.62 25.97 -10.43
C TRP A 89 14.52 26.71 -11.76
N PRO A 90 15.13 26.23 -12.86
CA PRO A 90 14.82 26.79 -14.17
C PRO A 90 13.34 26.55 -14.45
N LEU A 91 12.59 27.64 -14.67
CA LEU A 91 11.25 27.55 -15.24
C LEU A 91 11.37 26.74 -16.54
N ILE A 92 10.70 25.59 -16.57
CA ILE A 92 10.38 24.94 -17.84
C ILE A 92 9.50 25.92 -18.59
N GLN A 93 10.06 26.58 -19.61
CA GLN A 93 9.27 27.31 -20.59
C GLN A 93 8.37 26.29 -21.27
N THR A 94 7.09 26.28 -20.92
CA THR A 94 6.05 25.61 -21.70
C THR A 94 5.98 26.31 -23.05
N GLU A 95 6.46 25.65 -24.10
CA GLU A 95 6.22 26.08 -25.48
C GLU A 95 4.70 26.20 -25.71
N PRO A 96 4.21 27.33 -26.24
CA PRO A 96 2.81 27.46 -26.61
C PRO A 96 2.57 26.72 -27.93
N GLY A 97 1.69 25.72 -27.91
CA GLY A 97 1.09 25.16 -29.13
C GLY A 97 1.63 23.82 -29.63
N GLY A 98 1.98 22.90 -28.73
CA GLY A 98 2.09 21.49 -29.10
C GLY A 98 0.73 20.94 -29.51
N VAL A 99 0.51 20.72 -30.80
CA VAL A 99 -0.61 19.93 -31.35
C VAL A 99 -0.70 18.64 -30.52
N ARG A 100 -1.83 18.42 -29.83
CA ARG A 100 -2.08 17.14 -29.14
C ARG A 100 -1.87 16.03 -30.16
N GLY A 101 -0.80 15.26 -30.00
CA GLY A 101 -0.62 14.03 -30.77
C GLY A 101 -1.88 13.17 -30.62
N PRO A 102 -2.18 12.30 -31.61
CA PRO A 102 -3.29 11.37 -31.49
C PRO A 102 -3.18 10.64 -30.16
N ALA A 103 -4.30 10.54 -29.43
CA ALA A 103 -4.36 9.88 -28.14
C ALA A 103 -3.58 8.57 -28.20
N GLY A 104 -2.54 8.44 -27.36
CA GLY A 104 -1.72 7.24 -27.33
C GLY A 104 -2.62 6.02 -27.22
N ARG A 105 -2.39 5.04 -28.09
CA ARG A 105 -3.14 3.77 -28.07
C ARG A 105 -3.03 3.21 -26.64
N PRO A 106 -4.15 2.85 -25.99
CA PRO A 106 -4.09 2.32 -24.63
C PRO A 106 -3.11 1.14 -24.59
N ALA A 107 -2.31 1.08 -23.53
CA ALA A 107 -1.36 0.00 -23.35
C ALA A 107 -2.09 -1.35 -23.50
N PRO A 108 -1.53 -2.31 -24.25
CA PRO A 108 -2.15 -3.62 -24.43
C PRO A 108 -2.40 -4.29 -23.07
N ARG A 109 -3.63 -4.78 -22.88
CA ARG A 109 -3.99 -5.63 -21.74
C ARG A 109 -3.71 -7.08 -22.12
N TYR A 110 -2.82 -7.73 -21.39
CA TYR A 110 -2.44 -9.12 -21.63
C TYR A 110 -3.30 -10.11 -20.85
N PHE A 111 -3.81 -9.68 -19.69
CA PHE A 111 -4.59 -10.52 -18.78
C PHE A 111 -5.80 -9.79 -18.22
N GLU A 112 -6.83 -10.58 -17.93
CA GLU A 112 -7.90 -10.23 -17.01
C GLU A 112 -7.73 -11.07 -15.75
N THR A 113 -7.86 -10.44 -14.58
CA THR A 113 -7.92 -11.14 -13.31
C THR A 113 -9.19 -10.76 -12.56
N THR A 114 -9.74 -11.74 -11.86
CA THR A 114 -10.77 -11.50 -10.84
C THR A 114 -10.32 -12.14 -9.54
N TRP A 115 -10.64 -11.49 -8.43
CA TRP A 115 -10.22 -11.94 -7.11
C TRP A 115 -11.41 -11.82 -6.16
N THR A 116 -11.64 -12.88 -5.39
CA THR A 116 -12.65 -12.92 -4.34
C THR A 116 -12.04 -13.52 -3.09
N THR A 117 -12.61 -13.21 -1.93
CA THR A 117 -12.16 -13.74 -0.65
C THR A 117 -13.35 -14.32 0.10
N ASP A 118 -13.12 -15.37 0.90
CA ASP A 118 -14.15 -15.96 1.75
C ASP A 118 -14.57 -15.02 2.89
N ARG A 119 -13.63 -14.18 3.33
CA ARG A 119 -13.83 -13.17 4.38
C ARG A 119 -12.97 -11.95 4.14
N ASN A 120 -13.40 -10.82 4.67
CA ASN A 120 -12.71 -9.52 4.62
C ASN A 120 -12.29 -9.02 6.00
N VAL A 121 -12.68 -9.68 7.09
CA VAL A 121 -12.29 -9.35 8.47
C VAL A 121 -11.51 -10.53 9.04
N ILE A 122 -10.32 -10.27 9.57
CA ILE A 122 -9.35 -11.31 9.89
C ILE A 122 -8.59 -10.97 11.18
N THR A 123 -8.28 -11.99 11.97
CA THR A 123 -7.46 -11.89 13.18
C THR A 123 -6.01 -12.33 12.88
N PRO A 124 -4.98 -11.72 13.50
CA PRO A 124 -3.61 -12.21 13.37
C PRO A 124 -3.49 -13.71 13.71
N GLY A 125 -2.79 -14.46 12.85
CA GLY A 125 -2.63 -15.91 12.95
C GLY A 125 -3.60 -16.72 12.09
N GLU A 126 -4.61 -16.10 11.48
CA GLU A 126 -5.54 -16.79 10.59
C GLU A 126 -4.97 -16.95 9.17
N VAL A 127 -5.43 -17.99 8.48
CA VAL A 127 -5.19 -18.20 7.04
C VAL A 127 -6.42 -17.74 6.28
N VAL A 128 -6.20 -16.96 5.23
CA VAL A 128 -7.28 -16.41 4.39
C VAL A 128 -7.25 -17.04 3.03
N THR A 129 -8.43 -17.33 2.51
CA THR A 129 -8.60 -18.00 1.22
C THR A 129 -9.05 -16.99 0.17
N ILE A 130 -8.15 -16.69 -0.75
CA ILE A 130 -8.41 -15.87 -1.92
C ILE A 130 -8.66 -16.79 -3.12
N THR A 131 -9.80 -16.64 -3.80
CA THR A 131 -10.04 -17.31 -5.08
C THR A 131 -9.76 -16.32 -6.21
N GLY A 132 -8.81 -16.67 -7.08
CA GLY A 132 -8.44 -15.89 -8.24
C GLY A 132 -8.86 -16.59 -9.54
N THR A 133 -9.24 -15.80 -10.55
CA THR A 133 -9.21 -16.25 -11.94
C THR A 133 -8.17 -15.44 -12.71
N LEU A 134 -7.42 -16.12 -13.57
CA LEU A 134 -6.47 -15.52 -14.51
C LEU A 134 -6.87 -15.94 -15.91
N LYS A 135 -7.12 -14.98 -16.79
CA LYS A 135 -7.48 -15.21 -18.18
C LYS A 135 -6.49 -14.54 -19.11
N ASN A 136 -5.92 -15.31 -20.02
CA ASN A 136 -5.12 -14.77 -21.12
C ASN A 136 -6.09 -14.13 -22.14
N VAL A 137 -6.12 -12.79 -22.18
CA VAL A 137 -6.93 -12.05 -23.16
C VAL A 137 -6.13 -11.59 -24.37
N TRP A 138 -4.86 -11.98 -24.43
CA TRP A 138 -4.03 -11.76 -25.59
C TRP A 138 -4.33 -12.80 -26.68
N ASP A 139 -3.95 -12.47 -27.92
CA ASP A 139 -4.06 -13.33 -29.08
C ASP A 139 -2.87 -14.30 -29.22
N GLN A 140 -1.93 -14.27 -28.27
CA GLN A 140 -0.74 -15.11 -28.23
C GLN A 140 -0.63 -15.91 -26.93
N ARG A 141 0.07 -17.04 -26.99
CA ARG A 141 0.46 -17.82 -25.80
C ARG A 141 1.36 -16.99 -24.91
N ILE A 142 1.14 -17.09 -23.60
CA ILE A 142 1.96 -16.43 -22.58
C ILE A 142 2.58 -17.48 -21.67
N ASP A 143 3.87 -17.33 -21.36
CA ASP A 143 4.57 -18.19 -20.42
C ASP A 143 4.59 -17.52 -19.03
N VAL A 144 4.09 -18.24 -18.02
CA VAL A 144 4.05 -17.79 -16.62
C VAL A 144 5.40 -18.12 -15.98
N MET A 145 6.21 -17.10 -15.71
CA MET A 145 7.59 -17.33 -15.26
C MET A 145 7.67 -17.58 -13.76
N VAL A 146 6.97 -16.77 -12.97
CA VAL A 146 7.02 -16.83 -11.51
C VAL A 146 5.66 -16.43 -10.97
N PHE A 147 5.02 -17.38 -10.30
CA PHE A 147 3.98 -17.04 -9.35
C PHE A 147 4.65 -16.71 -8.00
N PRO A 148 4.28 -15.62 -7.32
CA PRO A 148 4.98 -15.21 -6.12
C PRO A 148 4.74 -16.19 -4.97
N GLU A 149 5.78 -16.51 -4.21
CA GLU A 149 5.69 -17.26 -2.95
C GLU A 149 5.18 -16.38 -1.79
N THR A 150 4.96 -15.09 -2.05
CA THR A 150 4.54 -14.10 -1.06
C THR A 150 3.49 -13.14 -1.62
N ALA A 151 2.45 -12.85 -0.85
CA ALA A 151 1.57 -11.73 -1.11
C ALA A 151 2.12 -10.48 -0.40
N THR A 152 1.84 -9.31 -0.96
CA THR A 152 2.17 -8.02 -0.35
C THR A 152 0.92 -7.45 0.29
N LEU A 153 0.98 -7.11 1.57
CA LEU A 153 -0.08 -6.41 2.28
C LEU A 153 0.33 -4.96 2.46
N GLU A 154 -0.43 -4.04 1.87
CA GLU A 154 -0.21 -2.60 2.02
C GLU A 154 -1.26 -2.04 3.00
N LEU A 155 -0.81 -1.53 4.15
CA LEU A 155 -1.67 -0.83 5.10
C LEU A 155 -2.14 0.49 4.48
N VAL A 156 -3.43 0.58 4.19
CA VAL A 156 -4.06 1.70 3.48
C VAL A 156 -3.75 3.05 4.16
N ASP A 157 -3.73 3.06 5.49
CA ASP A 157 -3.56 4.28 6.27
C ASP A 157 -2.09 4.68 6.47
N ALA A 158 -1.13 3.75 6.35
CA ALA A 158 0.29 4.00 6.68
C ALA A 158 1.28 3.88 5.50
N ARG A 159 0.89 3.26 4.37
CA ARG A 159 1.82 2.77 3.31
C ARG A 159 2.88 1.79 3.83
N ASP A 160 2.67 1.22 5.01
CA ASP A 160 3.49 0.12 5.49
C ASP A 160 3.18 -1.12 4.65
N MET A 161 4.23 -1.73 4.10
CA MET A 161 4.12 -2.93 3.27
C MET A 161 4.72 -4.12 4.01
N VAL A 162 3.95 -5.20 4.11
CA VAL A 162 4.39 -6.46 4.73
C VAL A 162 4.25 -7.58 3.71
N ALA A 163 5.34 -8.31 3.48
CA ALA A 163 5.29 -9.53 2.69
C ALA A 163 4.86 -10.69 3.57
N VAL A 164 3.84 -11.43 3.15
CA VAL A 164 3.30 -12.59 3.86
C VAL A 164 3.39 -13.84 2.98
N PRO A 165 3.60 -15.05 3.55
CA PRO A 165 3.64 -16.27 2.76
C PRO A 165 2.34 -16.50 1.99
N LEU A 166 2.48 -16.97 0.75
CA LEU A 166 1.39 -17.26 -0.18
C LEU A 166 1.55 -18.68 -0.72
N THR A 167 0.51 -19.49 -0.55
CA THR A 167 0.44 -20.85 -1.11
C THR A 167 -0.68 -20.91 -2.13
N VAL A 168 -0.46 -21.56 -3.28
CA VAL A 168 -1.42 -21.55 -4.40
C VAL A 168 -1.78 -22.96 -4.84
N MET A 169 -3.07 -23.22 -5.00
CA MET A 169 -3.64 -24.52 -5.32
C MET A 169 -4.87 -24.42 -6.25
N PRO A 170 -4.93 -25.18 -7.36
CA PRO A 170 -3.78 -25.82 -8.00
C PRO A 170 -2.76 -24.76 -8.43
N GLY A 171 -1.50 -25.16 -8.63
CA GLY A 171 -0.50 -24.26 -9.21
C GLY A 171 -0.97 -23.70 -10.55
N ILE A 172 -0.60 -22.45 -10.86
CA ILE A 172 -0.87 -21.86 -12.17
C ILE A 172 0.00 -22.59 -13.22
N PRO A 173 -0.54 -22.95 -14.40
CA PRO A 173 0.25 -23.59 -15.44
C PRO A 173 1.39 -22.67 -15.92
N ASP A 174 2.52 -23.28 -16.29
CA ASP A 174 3.70 -22.57 -16.80
C ASP A 174 3.43 -21.82 -18.12
N SER A 175 2.30 -22.08 -18.77
CA SER A 175 1.87 -21.37 -19.98
C SER A 175 0.36 -21.34 -20.13
N MET A 176 -0.15 -20.28 -20.76
CA MET A 176 -1.57 -20.08 -21.05
C MET A 176 -1.80 -19.77 -22.53
N GLU A 177 -2.65 -20.54 -23.19
CA GLU A 177 -3.08 -20.29 -24.57
C GLU A 177 -4.03 -19.08 -24.66
N PRO A 178 -4.18 -18.44 -25.84
CA PRO A 178 -5.15 -17.37 -26.04
C PRO A 178 -6.56 -17.76 -25.59
N GLY A 179 -7.17 -16.93 -24.74
CA GLY A 179 -8.50 -17.16 -24.19
C GLY A 179 -8.58 -18.20 -23.06
N GLN A 180 -7.47 -18.88 -22.73
CA GLN A 180 -7.43 -19.83 -21.61
C GLN A 180 -7.65 -19.10 -20.29
N GLU A 181 -8.51 -19.68 -19.46
CA GLU A 181 -8.82 -19.22 -18.11
C GLU A 181 -8.43 -20.28 -17.08
N VAL A 182 -7.82 -19.85 -15.99
CA VAL A 182 -7.40 -20.71 -14.88
C VAL A 182 -7.95 -20.14 -13.58
N THR A 183 -8.68 -20.96 -12.83
CA THR A 183 -9.08 -20.65 -11.46
C THR A 183 -8.09 -21.28 -10.49
N PHE A 184 -7.68 -20.50 -9.48
CA PHE A 184 -6.78 -20.96 -8.43
C PHE A 184 -7.22 -20.42 -7.07
N VAL A 185 -6.80 -21.12 -6.03
CA VAL A 185 -7.00 -20.74 -4.64
C VAL A 185 -5.65 -20.36 -4.06
N ALA A 186 -5.58 -19.18 -3.47
CA ALA A 186 -4.43 -18.59 -2.81
C ALA A 186 -4.69 -18.55 -1.31
N HIS A 187 -3.90 -19.28 -0.53
CA HIS A 187 -3.88 -19.19 0.93
C HIS A 187 -2.84 -18.17 1.36
N VAL A 188 -3.30 -17.09 1.99
CA VAL A 188 -2.45 -16.05 2.56
C VAL A 188 -2.31 -16.34 4.05
N ALA A 189 -1.11 -16.68 4.50
CA ALA A 189 -0.84 -16.96 5.90
C ALA A 189 -0.48 -15.66 6.63
N LEU A 190 -1.41 -15.15 7.44
CA LEU A 190 -1.21 -13.93 8.23
C LEU A 190 -0.56 -14.31 9.57
N ASP A 191 0.66 -14.83 9.52
CA ASP A 191 1.37 -15.27 10.72
C ASP A 191 1.47 -14.12 11.74
N VAL A 192 1.28 -14.43 13.02
CA VAL A 192 1.52 -13.54 14.16
C VAL A 192 2.95 -12.98 14.13
N SER A 193 3.91 -13.71 13.55
CA SER A 193 5.28 -13.25 13.35
C SER A 193 5.40 -12.05 12.39
N ALA A 194 4.42 -11.84 11.50
CA ALA A 194 4.41 -10.75 10.53
C ALA A 194 4.14 -9.37 11.16
N ARG A 195 3.85 -9.32 12.48
CA ARG A 195 3.57 -8.08 13.24
C ARG A 195 2.57 -7.17 12.51
N LEU A 196 1.51 -7.76 11.98
CA LEU A 196 0.44 -7.01 11.33
C LEU A 196 -0.19 -6.07 12.36
N GLN A 197 -0.21 -4.79 12.02
CA GLN A 197 -0.91 -3.80 12.82
C GLN A 197 -2.41 -3.93 12.54
N PRO A 198 -3.28 -3.61 13.50
CA PRO A 198 -4.70 -3.48 13.21
C PRO A 198 -4.93 -2.41 12.14
N GLY A 199 -5.79 -2.69 11.16
CA GLY A 199 -6.05 -1.76 10.07
C GLY A 199 -6.57 -2.39 8.78
N ARG A 200 -6.75 -1.54 7.77
CA ARG A 200 -7.22 -1.95 6.44
C ARG A 200 -6.04 -2.19 5.52
N TYR A 201 -5.97 -3.36 4.90
CA TYR A 201 -4.89 -3.77 4.03
C TYR A 201 -5.38 -4.04 2.61
N ASN A 202 -4.65 -3.53 1.62
CA ASN A 202 -4.77 -3.99 0.24
C ASN A 202 -3.85 -5.18 0.02
N VAL A 203 -4.34 -6.18 -0.72
CA VAL A 203 -3.54 -7.35 -1.07
C VAL A 203 -3.01 -7.21 -2.50
N GLY A 204 -1.69 -7.09 -2.62
CA GLY A 204 -0.97 -7.17 -3.88
C GLY A 204 -0.47 -8.59 -4.14
N ILE A 205 -0.83 -9.17 -5.28
CA ILE A 205 -0.23 -10.41 -5.78
C ILE A 205 0.39 -10.08 -7.14
N GLU A 206 1.71 -10.01 -7.18
CA GLU A 206 2.45 -9.67 -8.40
C GLU A 206 2.81 -10.94 -9.18
N ILE A 207 2.20 -11.13 -10.35
CA ILE A 207 2.49 -12.28 -11.22
C ILE A 207 3.47 -11.84 -12.32
N THR A 208 4.56 -12.58 -12.48
CA THR A 208 5.58 -12.27 -13.50
C THR A 208 5.42 -13.16 -14.72
N PHE A 209 5.36 -12.54 -15.90
CA PHE A 209 5.18 -13.23 -17.18
C PHE A 209 6.36 -12.95 -18.12
N ALA A 210 6.71 -13.95 -18.92
CA ALA A 210 7.54 -13.75 -20.10
C ALA A 210 6.62 -13.55 -21.30
N HIS A 211 6.91 -12.52 -22.09
CA HIS A 211 6.40 -12.47 -23.44
C HIS A 211 7.38 -13.18 -24.38
N THR A 212 6.89 -14.06 -25.24
CA THR A 212 7.72 -14.73 -26.25
C THR A 212 7.21 -14.46 -27.66
N PRO A 213 7.71 -13.42 -28.36
CA PRO A 213 7.64 -13.37 -29.82
C PRO A 213 9.05 -13.59 -30.40
N GLY A 214 9.32 -14.75 -31.00
CA GLY A 214 10.49 -14.90 -31.88
C GLY A 214 11.93 -14.79 -31.31
N LYS A 215 12.13 -14.74 -29.97
CA LYS A 215 13.42 -14.64 -29.19
C LYS A 215 14.10 -13.25 -29.25
N PRO A 216 14.97 -12.81 -28.29
CA PRO A 216 15.53 -13.42 -27.08
C PRO A 216 15.05 -12.78 -25.74
N GLN A 217 15.50 -13.34 -24.61
CA GLN A 217 15.06 -13.25 -23.21
C GLN A 217 14.92 -11.87 -22.51
N ASP A 218 15.02 -10.72 -23.20
CA ASP A 218 15.20 -9.42 -22.53
C ASP A 218 13.91 -8.65 -22.19
N GLY A 219 12.73 -9.24 -22.43
CA GLY A 219 11.43 -8.59 -22.20
C GLY A 219 10.59 -9.25 -21.11
N THR A 220 11.06 -9.31 -19.85
CA THR A 220 10.19 -9.72 -18.75
C THR A 220 9.19 -8.60 -18.46
N THR A 221 7.91 -8.85 -18.74
CA THR A 221 6.83 -7.92 -18.36
C THR A 221 6.33 -8.31 -16.99
N ARG A 222 6.56 -7.45 -16.00
CA ARG A 222 5.96 -7.58 -14.67
C ARG A 222 4.56 -6.98 -14.71
N VAL A 223 3.55 -7.81 -14.48
CA VAL A 223 2.17 -7.34 -14.35
C VAL A 223 1.84 -7.41 -12.86
N GLY A 224 2.16 -6.32 -12.16
CA GLY A 224 1.66 -6.10 -10.81
C GLY A 224 0.19 -5.70 -10.87
N GLN A 225 -0.71 -6.59 -10.48
CA GLN A 225 -2.10 -6.22 -10.24
C GLN A 225 -2.37 -6.22 -8.74
N ASN A 226 -2.84 -5.08 -8.24
CA ASN A 226 -3.51 -5.04 -6.95
C ASN A 226 -4.79 -5.87 -7.11
N SER A 227 -4.97 -6.89 -6.27
CA SER A 227 -6.12 -7.80 -6.38
C SER A 227 -7.46 -7.08 -6.17
N GLY A 228 -7.43 -5.85 -5.63
CA GLY A 228 -8.62 -5.12 -5.21
C GLY A 228 -9.25 -5.71 -3.94
N ILE A 229 -8.66 -6.77 -3.37
CA ILE A 229 -9.10 -7.35 -2.11
C ILE A 229 -8.63 -6.45 -0.98
N LEU A 230 -9.60 -6.10 -0.13
CA LEU A 230 -9.37 -5.33 1.09
C LEU A 230 -9.63 -6.23 2.31
N PHE A 231 -8.61 -6.35 3.15
CA PHE A 231 -8.68 -7.03 4.43
C PHE A 231 -8.76 -6.02 5.57
N VAL A 232 -9.51 -6.34 6.60
CA VAL A 232 -9.52 -5.65 7.89
C VAL A 232 -8.84 -6.58 8.88
N VAL A 233 -7.63 -6.24 9.28
CA VAL A 233 -6.97 -6.90 10.41
C VAL A 233 -7.51 -6.24 11.68
N VAL A 234 -8.29 -6.99 12.45
CA VAL A 234 -8.81 -6.51 13.73
C VAL A 234 -7.75 -6.66 14.82
N PRO A 235 -7.74 -5.77 15.83
CA PRO A 235 -6.92 -6.00 17.00
C PRO A 235 -7.33 -7.33 17.68
N PRO A 236 -6.40 -8.01 18.37
CA PRO A 236 -6.74 -9.19 19.16
C PRO A 236 -7.71 -8.87 20.31
N GLN A 237 -7.78 -7.59 20.69
CA GLN A 237 -8.80 -7.03 21.56
C GLN A 237 -9.99 -6.64 20.68
N TRP A 238 -11.21 -7.02 21.07
CA TRP A 238 -12.43 -6.74 20.31
C TRP A 238 -12.44 -5.30 19.78
N ALA A 239 -12.88 -5.09 18.56
CA ALA A 239 -13.07 -3.74 18.04
C ALA A 239 -14.24 -3.06 18.73
N LEU A 240 -14.14 -1.75 18.94
CA LEU A 240 -15.19 -0.92 19.50
C LEU A 240 -16.33 -0.81 18.49
N ASP A 241 -17.55 -1.13 18.91
CA ASP A 241 -18.77 -1.01 18.10
C ASP A 241 -19.74 -0.04 18.79
N LYS A 242 -19.70 1.22 18.37
CA LYS A 242 -20.59 2.29 18.85
C LYS A 242 -20.52 3.52 17.94
N THR A 243 -21.56 4.34 18.00
CA THR A 243 -21.52 5.71 17.46
C THR A 243 -21.38 6.72 18.60
N VAL A 244 -20.44 7.65 18.46
CA VAL A 244 -20.33 8.83 19.32
C VAL A 244 -20.80 10.04 18.53
N GLN A 245 -21.93 10.60 18.93
CA GLN A 245 -22.38 11.92 18.46
C GLN A 245 -21.59 12.97 19.23
N VAL A 246 -20.82 13.79 18.51
CA VAL A 246 -19.96 14.81 19.15
C VAL A 246 -20.64 16.17 19.05
N GLY A 247 -21.01 16.60 17.84
CA GLY A 247 -21.66 17.89 17.59
C GLY A 247 -20.84 19.11 18.02
N GLU A 248 -19.53 18.96 18.24
CA GLU A 248 -18.68 20.04 18.76
C GLU A 248 -18.07 20.84 17.61
N VAL A 249 -18.28 22.15 17.67
CA VAL A 249 -17.77 23.12 16.70
C VAL A 249 -16.42 23.66 17.18
N ARG A 250 -15.45 23.72 16.25
CA ARG A 250 -14.17 24.41 16.42
C ARG A 250 -14.05 25.46 15.32
N GLU A 251 -13.73 26.69 15.68
CA GLU A 251 -13.51 27.77 14.72
C GLU A 251 -12.05 28.20 14.73
N VAL A 252 -11.42 28.23 13.56
CA VAL A 252 -10.03 28.67 13.38
C VAL A 252 -9.97 29.53 12.12
N ASN A 253 -9.44 30.75 12.24
CA ASN A 253 -9.31 31.70 11.14
C ASN A 253 -10.63 31.93 10.35
N GLY A 254 -11.75 32.02 11.06
CA GLY A 254 -13.07 32.29 10.47
C GLY A 254 -13.69 31.10 9.72
N ILE A 255 -13.10 29.90 9.84
CA ILE A 255 -13.67 28.65 9.32
C ILE A 255 -14.12 27.81 10.50
N ALA A 256 -15.42 27.54 10.54
CA ALA A 256 -16.04 26.68 11.54
C ALA A 256 -16.07 25.23 11.02
N VAL A 257 -15.55 24.33 11.82
CA VAL A 257 -15.55 22.89 11.55
C VAL A 257 -16.28 22.19 12.68
N THR A 258 -17.28 21.41 12.34
CA THR A 258 -18.10 20.64 13.28
C THR A 258 -17.73 19.18 13.17
N LEU A 259 -17.25 18.57 14.24
CA LEU A 259 -17.18 17.12 14.33
C LEU A 259 -18.58 16.60 14.65
N GLU A 260 -19.27 16.07 13.65
CA GLU A 260 -20.67 15.64 13.80
C GLU A 260 -20.73 14.32 14.57
N ALA A 261 -20.06 13.30 14.05
CA ALA A 261 -20.08 11.95 14.61
C ALA A 261 -18.80 11.16 14.33
N ILE A 262 -18.53 10.18 15.19
CA ILE A 262 -17.57 9.11 14.93
C ILE A 262 -18.30 7.78 15.08
N ASN A 263 -18.33 7.00 14.01
CA ASN A 263 -18.92 5.66 13.97
C ASN A 263 -17.80 4.63 14.07
N PHE A 264 -17.69 3.96 15.20
CA PHE A 264 -16.79 2.82 15.40
C PHE A 264 -17.56 1.55 15.10
N THR A 265 -17.05 0.73 14.19
CA THR A 265 -17.56 -0.63 13.94
C THR A 265 -16.41 -1.62 14.00
N THR A 266 -16.75 -2.91 13.97
CA THR A 266 -15.76 -3.99 13.91
C THR A 266 -14.91 -3.98 12.65
N GLU A 267 -15.40 -3.37 11.58
CA GLU A 267 -14.73 -3.32 10.27
C GLU A 267 -13.95 -2.03 10.05
N ARG A 268 -14.46 -0.90 10.56
CA ARG A 268 -13.89 0.42 10.28
C ARG A 268 -14.34 1.46 11.28
N THR A 269 -13.60 2.55 11.33
CA THR A 269 -14.03 3.78 11.99
C THR A 269 -14.29 4.86 10.95
N THR A 270 -15.48 5.44 10.97
CA THR A 270 -15.89 6.53 10.08
C THR A 270 -16.05 7.82 10.86
N ILE A 271 -15.32 8.86 10.47
CA ILE A 271 -15.36 10.20 11.05
C ILE A 271 -16.14 11.10 10.11
N VAL A 272 -17.17 11.78 10.62
CA VAL A 272 -18.03 12.68 9.85
C VAL A 272 -17.88 14.10 10.36
N VAL A 273 -17.53 15.02 9.46
CA VAL A 273 -17.30 16.43 9.76
C VAL A 273 -18.05 17.33 8.78
N LEU A 274 -18.58 18.43 9.27
CA LEU A 274 -19.13 19.53 8.48
C LEU A 274 -18.20 20.74 8.58
N ALA A 275 -17.61 21.15 7.45
CA ALA A 275 -16.87 22.41 7.36
C ALA A 275 -17.78 23.50 6.79
N ASP A 276 -18.10 24.51 7.61
CA ASP A 276 -18.86 25.68 7.19
C ASP A 276 -17.91 26.73 6.60
N LEU A 277 -18.03 26.95 5.29
CA LEU A 277 -17.27 27.94 4.53
C LEU A 277 -18.07 29.21 4.24
N ARG A 278 -19.27 29.40 4.83
CA ARG A 278 -20.19 30.49 4.48
C ARG A 278 -19.70 31.89 4.88
N GLY A 279 -18.59 31.99 5.62
CA GLY A 279 -17.84 33.24 5.88
C GLY A 279 -16.56 33.40 5.04
N TYR A 280 -16.17 32.40 4.26
CA TYR A 280 -14.92 32.41 3.50
C TYR A 280 -15.10 32.98 2.10
N HIS A 281 -14.52 34.18 1.89
CA HIS A 281 -14.28 34.72 0.56
C HIS A 281 -12.81 34.46 0.20
N PRO A 282 -12.50 33.54 -0.73
CA PRO A 282 -11.14 33.45 -1.24
C PRO A 282 -10.77 34.83 -1.80
N ALA A 283 -9.59 35.33 -1.45
CA ALA A 283 -9.05 36.52 -2.09
C ALA A 283 -9.21 36.33 -3.59
N THR A 284 -10.08 37.12 -4.21
CA THR A 284 -10.32 37.03 -5.64
C THR A 284 -8.95 37.24 -6.28
N PRO A 285 -8.44 36.33 -7.15
CA PRO A 285 -7.18 36.59 -7.82
C PRO A 285 -7.31 37.96 -8.45
N THR A 286 -6.44 38.87 -8.01
CA THR A 286 -6.44 40.27 -8.45
C THR A 286 -6.52 40.23 -9.97
N ALA A 287 -7.52 40.92 -10.52
CA ALA A 287 -7.94 40.79 -11.91
C ALA A 287 -6.74 40.63 -12.87
N PRO A 288 -6.81 39.76 -13.88
CA PRO A 288 -5.76 39.69 -14.89
C PRO A 288 -5.47 41.10 -15.40
N PRO A 289 -4.19 41.45 -15.65
CA PRO A 289 -3.83 42.79 -16.10
C PRO A 289 -4.72 43.19 -17.27
N THR A 290 -5.26 44.40 -17.18
CA THR A 290 -6.24 45.00 -18.09
C THR A 290 -5.92 44.61 -19.54
N PRO A 291 -6.85 44.01 -20.30
CA PRO A 291 -6.57 43.59 -21.66
C PRO A 291 -6.20 44.81 -22.50
N PHE A 292 -5.13 44.67 -23.27
CA PHE A 292 -4.75 45.61 -24.33
C PHE A 292 -5.97 45.84 -25.25
N ILE A 293 -6.30 47.11 -25.49
CA ILE A 293 -7.41 47.53 -26.35
C ILE A 293 -7.15 46.99 -27.78
N GLY A 294 -7.97 46.04 -28.24
CA GLY A 294 -7.92 45.55 -29.64
C GLY A 294 -8.34 44.10 -29.89
N ALA A 295 -8.50 43.26 -28.86
CA ALA A 295 -8.92 41.87 -29.05
C ALA A 295 -10.44 41.70 -28.89
N THR A 296 -11.09 41.15 -29.92
CA THR A 296 -12.51 40.77 -29.96
C THR A 296 -12.86 39.91 -28.73
N PRO A 297 -13.94 40.19 -27.98
CA PRO A 297 -14.29 39.43 -26.80
C PRO A 297 -14.68 38.00 -27.20
N THR A 298 -13.76 37.07 -26.99
CA THR A 298 -14.10 35.65 -26.97
C THR A 298 -14.99 35.46 -25.75
N PRO A 299 -16.15 34.79 -25.83
CA PRO A 299 -16.97 34.54 -24.64
C PRO A 299 -16.08 33.84 -23.62
N VAL A 300 -15.88 34.52 -22.48
CA VAL A 300 -15.18 33.94 -21.34
C VAL A 300 -15.97 32.68 -20.99
N PRO A 301 -15.39 31.47 -21.11
CA PRO A 301 -16.08 30.28 -20.65
C PRO A 301 -16.43 30.55 -19.19
N THR A 302 -17.72 30.47 -18.86
CA THR A 302 -18.19 30.50 -17.47
C THR A 302 -17.27 29.56 -16.72
N ALA A 303 -16.49 30.11 -15.78
CA ALA A 303 -15.60 29.32 -14.95
C ALA A 303 -16.50 28.35 -14.18
N THR A 304 -16.76 27.18 -14.75
CA THR A 304 -17.19 26.02 -13.99
C THR A 304 -16.10 25.88 -12.93
N PRO A 305 -16.41 25.82 -11.62
CA PRO A 305 -15.39 25.56 -10.62
C PRO A 305 -14.75 24.22 -10.97
N VAL A 306 -13.63 24.26 -11.70
CA VAL A 306 -12.91 23.06 -12.10
C VAL A 306 -12.32 22.50 -10.83
N GLY A 307 -12.87 21.37 -10.39
CA GLY A 307 -12.28 20.45 -9.41
C GLY A 307 -11.49 21.12 -8.29
N ARG A 308 -12.17 21.80 -7.37
CA ARG A 308 -11.55 22.11 -6.08
C ARG A 308 -11.32 20.79 -5.36
N GLU A 309 -10.12 20.26 -5.47
CA GLU A 309 -9.69 19.16 -4.61
C GLU A 309 -9.54 19.74 -3.20
N TYR A 310 -10.54 19.50 -2.35
CA TYR A 310 -10.46 19.87 -0.94
C TYR A 310 -9.46 18.94 -0.27
N SER A 311 -8.18 19.29 -0.38
CA SER A 311 -7.09 18.58 0.30
C SER A 311 -7.15 18.87 1.79
N ALA A 312 -7.83 18.00 2.54
CA ALA A 312 -7.79 18.02 3.98
C ALA A 312 -6.70 17.08 4.50
N ASN A 313 -5.99 17.50 5.55
CA ASN A 313 -4.95 16.71 6.22
C ASN A 313 -5.45 16.29 7.61
N PRO A 314 -6.21 15.19 7.70
CA PRO A 314 -6.69 14.65 8.96
C PRO A 314 -5.62 13.81 9.67
N TRP A 315 -5.62 13.86 10.98
CA TRP A 315 -4.77 13.07 11.86
C TRP A 315 -5.59 12.48 12.99
N TYR A 316 -5.20 11.31 13.47
CA TYR A 316 -5.79 10.70 14.67
C TYR A 316 -4.73 10.07 15.57
N ARG A 317 -5.06 9.90 16.85
CA ARG A 317 -4.33 9.02 17.76
C ARG A 317 -5.28 8.42 18.79
N ILE A 318 -4.90 7.28 19.34
CA ILE A 318 -5.69 6.53 20.32
C ILE A 318 -4.88 6.46 21.61
N ASN A 319 -5.53 6.68 22.76
CA ASN A 319 -4.90 6.61 24.10
C ASN A 319 -3.61 7.45 24.24
N GLY A 320 -3.55 8.60 23.57
CA GLY A 320 -2.37 9.49 23.59
C GLY A 320 -1.14 8.93 22.86
N GLY A 321 -1.30 7.93 22.00
CA GLY A 321 -0.22 7.37 21.18
C GLY A 321 0.28 8.31 20.07
N GLU A 322 0.97 7.75 19.08
CA GLU A 322 1.48 8.53 17.93
C GLU A 322 0.35 9.00 17.02
N TRP A 323 0.51 10.22 16.48
CA TRP A 323 -0.38 10.76 15.45
C TRP A 323 -0.20 10.03 14.13
N LYS A 324 -1.32 9.62 13.54
CA LYS A 324 -1.39 8.92 12.26
C LYS A 324 -2.24 9.71 11.29
N GLU A 325 -1.76 9.87 10.05
CA GLU A 325 -2.50 10.52 8.96
C GLU A 325 -3.67 9.63 8.50
N ILE A 326 -4.83 10.22 8.20
CA ILE A 326 -5.93 9.47 7.56
C ILE A 326 -5.96 9.77 6.07
N ARG A 327 -5.87 8.72 5.25
CA ARG A 327 -5.71 8.88 3.79
C ARG A 327 -6.99 8.63 3.00
N SER A 328 -7.94 7.88 3.55
CA SER A 328 -9.22 7.63 2.90
C SER A 328 -10.18 8.79 3.16
N ARG A 329 -10.65 9.45 2.10
CA ARG A 329 -11.60 10.56 2.19
C ARG A 329 -12.73 10.44 1.17
N GLY A 330 -13.93 10.81 1.60
CA GLY A 330 -15.07 11.19 0.76
C GLY A 330 -15.48 12.61 1.11
N TYR A 331 -16.07 13.34 0.16
CA TYR A 331 -16.66 14.64 0.46
C TYR A 331 -17.94 14.85 -0.34
N ARG A 332 -18.82 15.69 0.21
CA ARG A 332 -20.06 16.11 -0.42
C ARG A 332 -20.33 17.56 -0.06
N GLU A 333 -20.55 18.39 -1.07
CA GLU A 333 -21.02 19.77 -0.87
C GLU A 333 -22.53 19.76 -0.59
N THR A 334 -22.95 20.52 0.41
CA THR A 334 -24.36 20.75 0.78
C THR A 334 -24.59 22.25 1.00
N PRO A 335 -25.86 22.72 1.09
CA PRO A 335 -26.14 24.12 1.42
C PRO A 335 -25.57 24.58 2.77
N GLU A 336 -25.32 23.65 3.69
CA GLU A 336 -24.76 23.90 5.02
C GLU A 336 -23.24 24.04 5.02
N GLY A 337 -22.55 23.51 4.02
CA GLY A 337 -21.09 23.51 3.93
C GLY A 337 -20.55 22.31 3.17
N ILE A 338 -19.37 21.83 3.56
CA ILE A 338 -18.76 20.64 3.00
C ILE A 338 -18.78 19.53 4.04
N HIS A 339 -19.53 18.47 3.78
CA HIS A 339 -19.41 17.23 4.54
C HIS A 339 -18.18 16.48 4.08
N ILE A 340 -17.33 16.11 5.03
CA ILE A 340 -16.14 15.32 4.80
C ILE A 340 -16.24 14.07 5.65
N GLU A 341 -16.00 12.93 5.01
CA GLU A 341 -15.99 11.63 5.64
C GLU A 341 -14.60 11.03 5.51
N TRP A 342 -14.02 10.60 6.63
CA TRP A 342 -12.79 9.81 6.62
C TRP A 342 -13.05 8.42 7.16
N THR A 343 -12.41 7.43 6.56
CA THR A 343 -12.47 6.04 7.02
C THR A 343 -11.07 5.57 7.39
N LEU A 344 -10.93 5.00 8.59
CA LEU A 344 -9.70 4.32 9.03
C LEU A 344 -10.05 2.92 9.58
N GLY A 345 -9.04 2.17 9.99
CA GLY A 345 -9.21 0.87 10.63
C GLY A 345 -10.12 0.85 11.88
N PRO A 346 -10.46 -0.35 12.38
CA PRO A 346 -11.21 -0.50 13.63
C PRO A 346 -10.39 -0.01 14.82
N VAL A 347 -11.07 0.62 15.79
CA VAL A 347 -10.47 1.07 17.06
C VAL A 347 -10.61 -0.02 18.11
N PRO A 348 -9.58 -0.32 18.93
CA PRO A 348 -9.69 -1.29 20.01
C PRO A 348 -10.79 -0.95 21.03
N SER A 349 -11.49 -1.94 21.56
CA SER A 349 -12.56 -1.77 22.57
C SER A 349 -12.06 -1.27 23.92
N ASP A 350 -10.77 -1.47 24.23
CA ASP A 350 -10.10 -0.95 25.42
C ASP A 350 -9.55 0.48 25.23
N ALA A 351 -9.81 1.10 24.07
CA ALA A 351 -9.48 2.49 23.83
C ALA A 351 -10.30 3.39 24.78
N ARG A 352 -9.61 4.28 25.48
CA ARG A 352 -10.16 5.27 26.43
C ARG A 352 -10.28 6.65 25.82
N THR A 353 -9.43 6.99 24.87
CA THR A 353 -9.49 8.27 24.16
C THR A 353 -9.25 8.08 22.67
N PHE A 354 -10.00 8.85 21.88
CA PHE A 354 -9.79 9.02 20.45
C PHE A 354 -9.59 10.51 20.17
N ASP A 355 -8.38 10.89 19.80
CA ASP A 355 -8.07 12.27 19.44
C ASP A 355 -8.07 12.40 17.92
N PHE A 356 -8.69 13.46 17.43
CA PHE A 356 -8.83 13.77 16.01
C PHE A 356 -8.41 15.21 15.76
N SER A 357 -7.63 15.42 14.70
CA SER A 357 -7.14 16.74 14.32
C SER A 357 -7.23 16.94 12.81
N ILE A 358 -7.64 18.13 12.38
CA ILE A 358 -7.53 18.56 10.99
C ILE A 358 -6.48 19.66 10.95
N SER A 359 -5.33 19.39 10.33
CA SER A 359 -4.23 20.36 10.28
C SER A 359 -4.34 21.33 9.09
N ARG A 360 -5.16 20.96 8.10
CA ARG A 360 -5.41 21.72 6.88
C ARG A 360 -6.75 21.33 6.28
N LEU A 361 -7.46 22.30 5.72
CA LEU A 361 -8.69 22.11 4.95
C LEU A 361 -8.57 22.81 3.59
N GLY A 362 -8.38 22.04 2.52
CA GLY A 362 -8.23 22.54 1.15
C GLY A 362 -6.94 23.32 0.87
N ASP A 363 -6.83 23.80 -0.37
CA ASP A 363 -5.82 24.78 -0.81
C ASP A 363 -6.23 26.22 -0.47
N LEU A 364 -6.92 26.41 0.66
CA LEU A 364 -7.36 27.73 1.09
C LEU A 364 -6.13 28.56 1.50
N VAL A 365 -5.68 29.43 0.57
CA VAL A 365 -4.59 30.38 0.79
C VAL A 365 -5.19 31.65 1.36
N PHE A 366 -4.92 31.94 2.64
CA PHE A 366 -5.39 33.18 3.29
C PHE A 366 -4.59 34.42 2.87
N SER A 367 -3.34 34.21 2.45
CA SER A 367 -2.43 35.23 1.92
C SER A 367 -1.24 34.54 1.25
N PRO A 368 -0.58 35.15 0.26
CA PRO A 368 0.69 34.63 -0.26
C PRO A 368 1.66 34.42 0.93
N GLY A 369 1.96 33.16 1.26
CA GLY A 369 2.85 32.79 2.38
C GLY A 369 2.18 32.27 3.67
N GLN A 370 0.85 32.23 3.78
CA GLN A 370 0.15 31.55 4.89
C GLN A 370 -0.64 30.34 4.38
N GLN A 371 -0.09 29.14 4.60
CA GLN A 371 -0.64 27.86 4.11
C GLN A 371 -1.28 26.96 5.17
N VAL A 372 -1.29 27.36 6.44
CA VAL A 372 -1.79 26.49 7.51
C VAL A 372 -3.06 27.09 8.11
N ILE A 373 -4.19 26.43 7.85
CA ILE A 373 -5.45 26.67 8.54
C ILE A 373 -5.69 25.47 9.43
N GLY A 374 -5.57 25.68 10.74
CA GLY A 374 -5.66 24.64 11.74
C GLY A 374 -4.68 24.87 12.90
N PRO A 375 -4.65 23.97 13.88
CA PRO A 375 -5.42 22.73 13.91
C PRO A 375 -6.83 22.92 14.49
N TRP A 376 -7.80 22.18 13.94
CA TRP A 376 -9.06 21.91 14.63
C TRP A 376 -8.93 20.57 15.35
N GLU A 377 -8.98 20.59 16.68
CA GLU A 377 -8.70 19.40 17.50
C GLU A 377 -9.87 19.03 18.40
N TRP A 378 -10.09 17.72 18.50
CA TRP A 378 -11.07 17.10 19.38
C TRP A 378 -10.41 15.95 20.13
N SER A 379 -10.79 15.80 21.41
CA SER A 379 -10.42 14.67 22.26
C SER A 379 -11.72 14.01 22.71
N VAL A 380 -12.03 12.86 22.11
CA VAL A 380 -13.30 12.16 22.34
C VAL A 380 -13.07 11.04 23.37
N PRO A 381 -13.70 11.11 24.56
CA PRO A 381 -13.61 10.02 25.52
C PRO A 381 -14.37 8.78 25.04
N LEU A 382 -13.79 7.62 25.32
CA LEU A 382 -14.33 6.29 25.02
C LEU A 382 -14.61 5.53 26.33
N PRO A 383 -15.50 4.50 26.30
CA PRO A 383 -16.12 3.89 27.47
C PRO A 383 -15.17 3.03 28.31
#